data_AF-A0A5C6CMI1-F1
#
_entry.id   AF-A0A5C6CMI1-F1
#
_cell.length_a   1.000
_cell.length_b   1.000
_cell.length_c   1.000
_cell.angle_alpha   90.00
_cell.angle_beta   90.00
_cell.angle_gamma   90.00
#
_symmetry.space_group_name_H-M   'P 1'
#
loop_
_entity.id
_entity.type
_entity.pdbx_description
1 polymer ?
#
loop_
_entity_poly.entity_id
_entity_poly.type
_entity_poly.pdbx_seq_one_letter_code
_entity_poly.pdbx_strand_id
1 'polypeptide(L)'
;MTSETSPRSKRVPWREGRVLSIALRNGWFVLLQMLPRPFVAVFSEFRSEDDWAGIELTSSNHLFVCSLNRSVLKRSQVHFHKGLAPAPDIQLPEWKINTRGFRNITLWAGTKEERMVMVSGGKGNVGLWRSYCEPGHVGDEYIPIATTDYDRYTEIELAHVRDYPEFNERLFLCSELECNFDPLKELVFDRYIDPMCSNYVNIISGKSFSECGY
;
A
#
# COMPACT_ATOMS: atom_id res chain seq x y z
N MET A 1 28.60 -29.26 -2.87
CA MET A 1 28.55 -27.80 -2.65
C MET A 1 28.36 -27.12 -4.01
N THR A 2 27.11 -27.06 -4.46
CA THR A 2 26.73 -26.32 -5.66
C THR A 2 26.41 -24.89 -5.23
N SER A 3 27.23 -23.95 -5.66
CA SER A 3 27.00 -22.52 -5.47
C SER A 3 25.74 -22.13 -6.23
N GLU A 4 24.64 -21.93 -5.51
CA GLU A 4 23.49 -21.21 -6.04
C GLU A 4 23.93 -19.79 -6.37
N THR A 5 24.10 -19.54 -7.67
CA THR A 5 24.24 -18.19 -8.19
C THR A 5 22.99 -17.42 -7.80
N SER A 6 23.14 -16.48 -6.85
CA SER A 6 22.15 -15.46 -6.53
C SER A 6 21.57 -14.88 -7.84
N PRO A 7 20.25 -14.91 -8.06
CA PRO A 7 19.68 -14.39 -9.29
C PRO A 7 20.07 -12.91 -9.44
N ARG A 8 20.69 -12.57 -10.59
CA ARG A 8 21.03 -11.18 -10.93
C ARG A 8 19.82 -10.30 -10.66
N SER A 9 19.99 -9.30 -9.79
CA SER A 9 18.96 -8.34 -9.38
C SER A 9 18.18 -7.84 -10.61
N LYS A 10 16.92 -8.28 -10.75
CA LYS A 10 16.00 -7.81 -11.78
C LYS A 10 15.79 -6.31 -11.58
N ARG A 11 16.33 -5.48 -12.47
CA ARG A 11 16.15 -4.02 -12.41
C ARG A 11 14.81 -3.69 -13.07
N VAL A 12 13.86 -3.19 -12.30
CA VAL A 12 12.60 -2.66 -12.83
C VAL A 12 12.80 -1.17 -13.15
N PRO A 13 12.88 -0.77 -14.43
CA PRO A 13 13.03 0.64 -14.80
C PRO A 13 11.74 1.40 -14.51
N TRP A 14 11.87 2.50 -13.77
CA TRP A 14 10.76 3.40 -13.51
C TRP A 14 10.59 4.39 -14.64
N ARG A 15 9.37 4.52 -15.16
CA ARG A 15 9.00 5.49 -16.17
C ARG A 15 7.60 5.97 -15.87
N GLU A 16 7.44 7.26 -15.66
CA GLU A 16 6.14 7.88 -15.44
C GLU A 16 5.17 7.58 -16.59
N GLY A 17 3.89 7.36 -16.25
CA GLY A 17 2.84 6.94 -17.18
C GLY A 17 2.95 5.49 -17.64
N ARG A 18 3.89 4.69 -17.11
CA ARG A 18 3.98 3.27 -17.46
C ARG A 18 2.96 2.46 -16.67
N VAL A 19 2.15 1.70 -17.41
CA VAL A 19 1.22 0.71 -16.85
C VAL A 19 1.91 -0.65 -16.70
N LEU A 20 1.67 -1.30 -15.57
CA LEU A 20 2.13 -2.65 -15.27
C LEU A 20 1.06 -3.39 -14.47
N SER A 21 1.18 -4.71 -14.42
CA SER A 21 0.50 -5.52 -13.42
C SER A 21 1.51 -6.17 -12.48
N ILE A 22 1.05 -6.53 -11.28
CA ILE A 22 1.79 -7.38 -10.37
C ILE A 22 0.92 -8.55 -9.91
N ALA A 23 1.54 -9.72 -9.71
CA ALA A 23 0.86 -10.84 -9.10
C ALA A 23 0.66 -10.64 -7.58
N LEU A 24 -0.50 -11.05 -7.10
CA LEU A 24 -0.89 -11.16 -5.70
C LEU A 24 -0.60 -12.56 -5.18
N ARG A 25 -0.60 -12.73 -3.85
CA ARG A 25 -0.32 -14.04 -3.22
C ARG A 25 -1.31 -15.15 -3.60
N ASN A 26 -2.53 -14.80 -4.01
CA ASN A 26 -3.55 -15.75 -4.50
C ASN A 26 -3.41 -16.06 -6.01
N GLY A 27 -2.38 -15.54 -6.68
CA GLY A 27 -2.15 -15.72 -8.11
C GLY A 27 -2.93 -14.75 -9.00
N TRP A 28 -3.78 -13.89 -8.44
CA TRP A 28 -4.44 -12.83 -9.20
C TRP A 28 -3.47 -11.71 -9.57
N PHE A 29 -3.88 -10.84 -10.47
CA PHE A 29 -3.12 -9.69 -10.93
C PHE A 29 -3.92 -8.41 -10.71
N VAL A 30 -3.21 -7.32 -10.47
CA VAL A 30 -3.79 -5.97 -10.36
C VAL A 30 -2.99 -5.00 -11.21
N LEU A 31 -3.69 -4.04 -11.84
CA LEU A 31 -3.06 -2.96 -12.61
C LEU A 31 -2.55 -1.83 -11.71
N LEU A 32 -1.36 -1.35 -12.05
CA LEU A 32 -0.73 -0.17 -11.48
C LEU A 32 -0.22 0.76 -12.58
N GLN A 33 -0.21 2.05 -12.28
CA GLN A 33 0.47 3.06 -13.09
C GLN A 33 1.58 3.73 -12.30
N MET A 34 2.77 3.79 -12.88
CA MET A 34 3.89 4.56 -12.35
C MET A 34 3.61 6.05 -12.48
N LEU A 35 3.60 6.77 -11.36
CA LEU A 35 3.53 8.23 -11.28
C LEU A 35 4.97 8.79 -11.07
N PRO A 36 5.16 10.10 -10.83
CA PRO A 36 6.46 10.60 -10.40
C PRO A 36 7.01 9.77 -9.24
N ARG A 37 8.28 9.36 -9.33
CA ARG A 37 8.88 8.46 -8.34
C ARG A 37 8.77 9.06 -6.93
N PRO A 38 8.41 8.27 -5.88
CA PRO A 38 8.21 6.82 -5.87
C PRO A 38 6.73 6.38 -5.90
N PHE A 39 5.84 7.17 -6.48
CA PHE A 39 4.40 6.95 -6.38
C PHE A 39 3.82 6.02 -7.45
N VAL A 40 2.85 5.21 -7.06
CA VAL A 40 2.01 4.44 -8.00
C VAL A 40 0.55 4.74 -7.74
N ALA A 41 -0.25 4.73 -8.80
CA ALA A 41 -1.68 4.55 -8.69
C ALA A 41 -1.99 3.05 -8.79
N VAL A 42 -2.86 2.57 -7.92
CA VAL A 42 -3.41 1.21 -7.95
C VAL A 42 -4.83 1.30 -8.48
N PHE A 43 -5.20 0.45 -9.43
CA PHE A 43 -6.55 0.41 -10.00
C PHE A 43 -7.43 -0.64 -9.34
N SER A 44 -8.75 -0.48 -9.45
CA SER A 44 -9.74 -1.44 -8.94
C SER A 44 -9.87 -2.71 -9.78
N GLU A 45 -9.10 -2.82 -10.85
CA GLU A 45 -9.14 -3.94 -11.80
C GLU A 45 -8.26 -5.09 -11.32
N PHE A 46 -8.90 -6.13 -10.78
CA PHE A 46 -8.26 -7.39 -10.38
C PHE A 46 -8.71 -8.53 -11.29
N ARG A 47 -7.77 -9.39 -11.71
CA ARG A 47 -8.06 -10.52 -12.61
C ARG A 47 -7.28 -11.76 -12.22
N SER A 48 -7.87 -12.94 -12.39
CA SER A 48 -7.18 -14.22 -12.21
C SER A 48 -6.15 -14.51 -13.32
N GLU A 49 -6.30 -13.85 -14.47
CA GLU A 49 -5.39 -13.94 -15.62
C GLU A 49 -4.83 -12.56 -15.95
N ASP A 50 -3.56 -12.50 -16.37
CA ASP A 50 -2.89 -11.26 -16.78
C ASP A 50 -3.25 -10.87 -18.24
N ASP A 51 -4.54 -10.84 -18.54
CA ASP A 51 -5.08 -10.31 -19.79
C ASP A 51 -5.92 -9.07 -19.48
N TRP A 52 -5.62 -7.97 -20.14
CA TRP A 52 -6.24 -6.65 -19.93
C TRP A 52 -6.91 -6.11 -21.19
N ALA A 53 -7.23 -6.98 -22.15
CA ALA A 53 -8.00 -6.58 -23.32
C ALA A 53 -9.31 -5.87 -22.91
N GLY A 54 -9.58 -4.73 -23.56
CA GLY A 54 -10.79 -3.94 -23.35
C GLY A 54 -10.82 -3.08 -22.09
N ILE A 55 -9.74 -3.04 -21.29
CA ILE A 55 -9.66 -2.13 -20.14
C ILE A 55 -9.29 -0.71 -20.60
N GLU A 56 -10.03 0.26 -20.09
CA GLU A 56 -9.71 1.68 -20.14
C GLU A 56 -9.41 2.18 -18.73
N LEU A 57 -8.20 2.71 -18.53
CA LEU A 57 -7.80 3.29 -17.25
C LEU A 57 -8.21 4.76 -17.20
N THR A 58 -8.85 5.16 -16.11
CA THR A 58 -9.33 6.53 -15.89
C THR A 58 -8.87 7.04 -14.53
N SER A 59 -8.97 8.34 -14.29
CA SER A 59 -8.74 8.87 -12.94
C SER A 59 -9.82 8.42 -11.94
N SER A 60 -10.99 7.97 -12.39
CA SER A 60 -12.09 7.54 -11.51
C SER A 60 -12.02 6.07 -11.09
N ASN A 61 -11.23 5.22 -11.77
CA ASN A 61 -11.12 3.80 -11.44
C ASN A 61 -9.83 3.42 -10.70
N HIS A 62 -9.07 4.41 -10.21
CA HIS A 62 -7.99 4.14 -9.27
C HIS A 62 -8.54 3.98 -7.84
N LEU A 63 -8.02 3.01 -7.10
CA LEU A 63 -8.35 2.77 -5.69
C LEU A 63 -7.62 3.73 -4.76
N PHE A 64 -6.31 3.90 -4.98
CA PHE A 64 -5.46 4.76 -4.15
C PHE A 64 -4.12 5.07 -4.82
N VAL A 65 -3.45 6.11 -4.30
CA VAL A 65 -2.09 6.48 -4.67
C VAL A 65 -1.17 6.31 -3.47
N CYS A 66 -0.10 5.52 -3.61
CA CYS A 66 0.84 5.29 -2.52
C CYS A 66 2.30 5.36 -2.96
N SER A 67 3.20 5.51 -1.99
CA SER A 67 4.65 5.48 -2.22
C SER A 67 5.23 4.09 -2.00
N LEU A 68 6.04 3.60 -2.94
CA LEU A 68 6.63 2.27 -2.85
C LEU A 68 8.11 2.32 -2.47
N ASN A 69 8.52 1.38 -1.62
CA ASN A 69 9.92 1.06 -1.46
C ASN A 69 10.48 0.50 -2.77
N ARG A 70 11.73 0.87 -3.10
CA ARG A 70 12.44 0.40 -4.31
C ARG A 70 12.50 -1.12 -4.48
N SER A 71 12.30 -1.87 -3.40
CA SER A 71 12.34 -3.33 -3.39
C SER A 71 11.02 -4.00 -3.76
N VAL A 72 9.89 -3.29 -3.66
CA VAL A 72 8.54 -3.83 -3.95
C VAL A 72 8.51 -4.45 -5.34
N LEU A 73 8.71 -3.63 -6.37
CA LEU A 73 8.67 -4.10 -7.76
C LEU A 73 9.76 -5.11 -8.10
N LYS A 74 10.87 -5.14 -7.34
CA LYS A 74 11.94 -6.13 -7.55
C LYS A 74 11.55 -7.52 -7.06
N ARG A 75 10.73 -7.57 -6.02
CA ARG A 75 10.23 -8.81 -5.40
C ARG A 75 8.92 -9.27 -6.03
N SER A 76 8.15 -8.35 -6.60
CA SER A 76 6.93 -8.68 -7.36
C SER A 76 7.21 -9.38 -8.69
N GLN A 77 6.28 -10.25 -9.09
CA GLN A 77 6.14 -10.69 -10.47
C GLN A 77 5.50 -9.55 -11.28
N VAL A 78 6.33 -8.71 -11.90
CA VAL A 78 5.91 -7.53 -12.67
C VAL A 78 5.79 -7.83 -14.16
N HIS A 79 4.65 -7.53 -14.76
CA HIS A 79 4.41 -7.59 -16.20
C HIS A 79 4.10 -6.18 -16.73
N PHE A 80 4.68 -5.78 -17.87
CA PHE A 80 4.54 -4.43 -18.42
C PHE A 80 3.61 -4.41 -19.63
N HIS A 81 2.67 -3.47 -19.64
CA HIS A 81 1.61 -3.41 -20.65
C HIS A 81 1.81 -2.22 -21.59
N LYS A 82 2.47 -2.45 -22.72
CA LYS A 82 2.79 -1.39 -23.71
C LYS A 82 1.56 -0.87 -24.48
N GLY A 83 0.52 -1.68 -24.58
CA GLY A 83 -0.71 -1.35 -25.32
C GLY A 83 -1.79 -0.67 -24.48
N LEU A 84 -1.62 -0.62 -23.15
CA LEU A 84 -2.55 0.07 -22.27
C LEU A 84 -2.15 1.54 -22.14
N ALA A 85 -3.08 2.43 -22.44
CA ALA A 85 -2.90 3.84 -22.17
C ALA A 85 -2.93 4.09 -20.65
N PRO A 86 -2.04 4.93 -20.11
CA PRO A 86 -2.17 5.38 -18.73
C PRO A 86 -3.43 6.21 -18.54
N ALA A 87 -4.01 6.14 -17.34
CA ALA A 87 -5.03 7.07 -16.91
C ALA A 87 -4.46 8.49 -16.87
N PRO A 88 -5.14 9.47 -17.50
CA PRO A 88 -4.75 10.87 -17.42
C PRO A 88 -5.05 11.46 -16.04
N ASP A 89 -4.33 12.53 -15.70
CA ASP A 89 -4.66 13.45 -14.60
C ASP A 89 -4.75 12.87 -13.18
N ILE A 90 -4.14 11.71 -12.91
CA ILE A 90 -4.00 11.19 -11.54
C ILE A 90 -3.12 12.14 -10.72
N GLN A 91 -3.71 12.78 -9.73
CA GLN A 91 -3.03 13.72 -8.85
C GLN A 91 -2.29 12.98 -7.73
N LEU A 92 -1.11 13.49 -7.37
CA LEU A 92 -0.44 13.07 -6.15
C LEU A 92 -1.17 13.68 -4.94
N PRO A 93 -1.33 12.94 -3.84
CA PRO A 93 -1.97 13.48 -2.65
C PRO A 93 -1.12 14.59 -2.05
N GLU A 94 -1.70 15.80 -1.97
CA GLU A 94 -1.10 16.96 -1.29
C GLU A 94 -0.97 16.69 0.21
N TRP A 95 -2.09 16.30 0.82
CA TRP A 95 -2.20 15.89 2.22
C TRP A 95 -2.09 14.38 2.34
N LYS A 96 -1.37 13.93 3.37
CA LYS A 96 -1.24 12.52 3.74
C LYS A 96 -1.47 12.37 5.23
N ILE A 97 -1.89 11.18 5.65
CA ILE A 97 -2.01 10.88 7.07
C ILE A 97 -0.65 10.42 7.57
N ASN A 98 -0.14 11.06 8.62
CA ASN A 98 1.10 10.69 9.27
C ASN A 98 0.87 10.40 10.75
N THR A 99 1.74 9.60 11.33
CA THR A 99 1.63 9.12 12.70
C THR A 99 2.85 9.46 13.51
N ARG A 100 2.67 9.68 14.81
CA ARG A 100 3.78 9.89 15.75
C ARG A 100 3.84 8.77 16.78
N GLY A 101 5.05 8.34 17.13
CA GLY A 101 5.26 7.30 18.13
C GLY A 101 4.71 5.92 17.76
N PHE A 102 4.91 4.99 18.69
CA PHE A 102 4.50 3.60 18.58
C PHE A 102 3.81 3.16 19.87
N ARG A 103 2.99 2.12 19.77
CA ARG A 103 2.30 1.51 20.90
C ARG A 103 2.11 0.03 20.68
N ASN A 104 1.95 -0.71 21.77
CA ASN A 104 1.45 -2.07 21.71
C ASN A 104 -0.08 -2.06 21.79
N ILE A 105 -0.72 -2.87 20.97
CA ILE A 105 -2.16 -3.16 21.02
C ILE A 105 -2.36 -4.67 21.07
N THR A 106 -3.44 -5.11 21.71
CA THR A 106 -3.89 -6.50 21.68
C THR A 106 -5.02 -6.60 20.67
N LEU A 107 -4.83 -7.44 19.65
CA LEU A 107 -5.83 -7.73 18.62
C LEU A 107 -6.58 -9.02 18.95
N TRP A 108 -7.89 -9.04 18.66
CA TRP A 108 -8.84 -10.14 18.89
C TRP A 108 -8.70 -10.81 20.25
N ALA A 109 -8.73 -9.98 21.30
CA ALA A 109 -8.67 -10.43 22.68
C ALA A 109 -9.72 -11.51 22.99
N GLY A 110 -9.31 -12.57 23.68
CA GLY A 110 -10.15 -13.71 24.05
C GLY A 110 -10.40 -14.72 22.93
N THR A 111 -9.77 -14.56 21.76
CA THR A 111 -9.87 -15.53 20.66
C THR A 111 -8.58 -16.36 20.52
N LYS A 112 -8.64 -17.45 19.76
CA LYS A 112 -7.45 -18.25 19.42
C LYS A 112 -6.42 -17.50 18.56
N GLU A 113 -6.82 -16.40 17.93
CA GLU A 113 -5.98 -15.58 17.06
C GLU A 113 -5.35 -14.39 17.81
N GLU A 114 -5.61 -14.26 19.12
CA GLU A 114 -5.14 -13.14 19.94
C GLU A 114 -3.63 -12.91 19.77
N ARG A 115 -3.24 -11.65 19.52
CA ARG A 115 -1.84 -11.26 19.44
C ARG A 115 -1.60 -9.83 19.87
N MET A 116 -0.45 -9.61 20.49
CA MET A 116 0.06 -8.28 20.78
C MET A 116 0.97 -7.83 19.64
N VAL A 117 0.73 -6.63 19.13
CA VAL A 117 1.52 -6.05 18.04
C VAL A 117 1.87 -4.60 18.32
N MET A 118 3.06 -4.21 17.85
CA MET A 118 3.50 -2.82 17.89
C MET A 118 3.01 -2.10 16.62
N VAL A 119 2.26 -1.02 16.79
CA VAL A 119 1.72 -0.21 15.67
C VAL A 119 2.14 1.24 15.83
N SER A 120 2.29 1.94 14.71
CA SER A 120 2.52 3.39 14.71
C SER A 120 1.23 4.15 14.96
N GLY A 121 1.29 5.22 15.76
CA GLY A 121 0.18 6.17 15.90
C GLY A 121 -0.98 5.79 16.82
N GLY A 122 -2.12 6.43 16.54
CA GLY A 122 -3.39 6.45 17.28
C GLY A 122 -3.30 6.98 18.73
N LYS A 123 -4.40 6.92 19.51
CA LYS A 123 -4.54 7.66 20.79
C LYS A 123 -4.16 9.15 20.66
N GLY A 124 -4.56 9.79 19.55
CA GLY A 124 -4.25 11.20 19.25
C GLY A 124 -2.90 11.44 18.55
N ASN A 125 -2.12 10.41 18.27
CA ASN A 125 -0.86 10.55 17.52
C ASN A 125 -1.03 10.39 16.00
N VAL A 126 -2.08 10.99 15.46
CA VAL A 126 -2.41 10.97 14.03
C VAL A 126 -2.62 12.41 13.57
N GLY A 127 -2.19 12.74 12.37
CA GLY A 127 -2.38 14.06 11.80
C GLY A 127 -2.28 14.07 10.29
N LEU A 128 -2.87 15.10 9.69
CA LEU A 128 -2.61 15.43 8.30
C LEU A 128 -1.23 16.06 8.19
N TRP A 129 -0.50 15.67 7.17
CA TRP A 129 0.83 16.14 6.88
C TRP A 129 0.97 16.48 5.40
N ARG A 130 1.59 17.62 5.13
CA ARG A 130 2.04 18.00 3.79
C ARG A 130 3.42 18.64 3.87
N SER A 131 4.24 18.41 2.84
CA SER A 131 5.45 19.20 2.58
C SER A 131 5.16 20.17 1.44
N TYR A 132 5.69 21.37 1.53
CA TYR A 132 5.57 22.38 0.49
C TYR A 132 6.90 23.07 0.25
N CYS A 133 7.08 23.57 -0.97
CA CYS A 133 8.26 24.29 -1.41
C CYS A 133 7.80 25.59 -2.05
N GLU A 134 8.10 26.69 -1.37
CA GLU A 134 7.92 28.06 -1.86
C GLU A 134 9.31 28.66 -2.17
N PRO A 135 9.40 29.73 -2.99
CA PRO A 135 10.67 30.36 -3.30
C PRO A 135 11.46 30.71 -2.02
N GLY A 136 12.57 30.00 -1.79
CA GLY A 136 13.45 30.20 -0.62
C GLY A 136 13.00 29.53 0.68
N HIS A 137 11.91 28.77 0.68
CA HIS A 137 11.39 28.11 1.88
C HIS A 137 10.87 26.69 1.60
N VAL A 138 11.40 25.72 2.33
CA VAL A 138 10.83 24.37 2.41
C VAL A 138 10.22 24.24 3.80
N GLY A 139 8.94 23.89 3.84
CA GLY A 139 8.19 23.76 5.07
C GLY A 139 7.42 22.45 5.12
N ASP A 140 7.12 22.03 6.34
CA ASP A 140 6.22 20.92 6.62
C ASP A 140 5.08 21.43 7.51
N GLU A 141 3.86 21.01 7.19
CA GLU A 141 2.68 21.30 8.00
C GLU A 141 2.16 20.00 8.62
N TYR A 142 1.76 20.08 9.89
CA TYR A 142 1.15 18.96 10.60
C TYR A 142 -0.08 19.44 11.38
N ILE A 143 -1.24 18.89 11.03
CA ILE A 143 -2.52 19.19 11.69
C ILE A 143 -2.98 17.93 12.43
N PRO A 144 -3.00 17.91 13.77
CA PRO A 144 -3.53 16.79 14.53
C PRO A 144 -5.00 16.51 14.18
N ILE A 145 -5.37 15.24 14.08
CA ILE A 145 -6.76 14.81 13.83
C ILE A 145 -7.19 13.80 14.89
N ALA A 146 -8.50 13.70 15.15
CA ALA A 146 -9.02 12.71 16.08
C ALA A 146 -9.08 11.33 15.42
N THR A 147 -8.82 10.27 16.19
CA THR A 147 -8.97 8.89 15.69
C THR A 147 -10.43 8.52 15.41
N THR A 148 -11.38 9.30 15.90
CA THR A 148 -12.82 9.18 15.57
C THR A 148 -13.19 9.80 14.22
N ASP A 149 -12.31 10.58 13.58
CA ASP A 149 -12.60 11.28 12.32
C ASP A 149 -12.31 10.43 11.06
N TYR A 150 -12.16 9.10 11.19
CA TYR A 150 -11.80 8.20 10.09
C TYR A 150 -12.61 8.44 8.81
N ASP A 151 -13.94 8.53 8.92
CA ASP A 151 -14.86 8.67 7.79
C ASP A 151 -14.66 9.98 7.00
N ARG A 152 -14.04 11.01 7.61
CA ARG A 152 -13.72 12.28 6.92
C ARG A 152 -12.47 12.17 6.05
N TYR A 153 -11.66 11.13 6.27
CA TYR A 153 -10.34 10.99 5.69
C TYR A 153 -10.19 9.68 4.92
N THR A 154 -11.28 9.03 4.49
CA THR A 154 -11.26 7.76 3.74
C THR A 154 -10.38 7.83 2.50
N GLU A 155 -10.42 8.95 1.77
CA GLU A 155 -9.67 9.16 0.53
C GLU A 155 -8.21 9.59 0.75
N ILE A 156 -7.83 9.97 1.99
CA ILE A 156 -6.47 10.43 2.28
C ILE A 156 -5.59 9.24 2.67
N GLU A 157 -4.53 9.02 1.89
CA GLU A 157 -3.60 7.92 2.12
C GLU A 157 -2.56 8.20 3.21
N LEU A 158 -2.06 7.14 3.84
CA LEU A 158 -0.94 7.25 4.78
C LEU A 158 0.35 7.69 4.05
N ALA A 159 1.17 8.48 4.74
CA ALA A 159 2.48 8.91 4.25
C ALA A 159 3.53 7.78 4.20
N HIS A 160 3.19 6.60 4.72
CA HIS A 160 4.07 5.43 4.79
C HIS A 160 4.56 4.98 3.41
N VAL A 161 5.86 4.68 3.34
CA VAL A 161 6.47 4.00 2.21
C VAL A 161 6.22 2.50 2.35
N ARG A 162 5.47 1.93 1.41
CA ARG A 162 5.04 0.53 1.45
C ARG A 162 6.18 -0.41 1.07
N ASP A 163 6.34 -1.48 1.83
CA ASP A 163 7.29 -2.55 1.50
C ASP A 163 6.60 -3.71 0.77
N TYR A 164 7.37 -4.70 0.31
CA TYR A 164 6.84 -5.75 -0.56
C TYR A 164 5.71 -6.58 0.08
N PRO A 165 5.93 -7.26 1.23
CA PRO A 165 4.89 -8.12 1.80
C PRO A 165 3.67 -7.31 2.23
N GLU A 166 3.88 -6.13 2.84
CA GLU A 166 2.79 -5.30 3.32
C GLU A 166 1.94 -4.75 2.17
N PHE A 167 2.58 -4.26 1.10
CA PHE A 167 1.87 -3.77 -0.07
C PHE A 167 1.08 -4.87 -0.78
N ASN A 168 1.67 -6.05 -0.97
CA ASN A 168 0.99 -7.13 -1.66
C ASN A 168 -0.20 -7.67 -0.83
N GLU A 169 -0.06 -7.74 0.49
CA GLU A 169 -1.16 -8.15 1.36
C GLU A 169 -2.28 -7.12 1.38
N ARG A 170 -1.97 -5.82 1.39
CA ARG A 170 -2.98 -4.77 1.23
C ARG A 170 -3.75 -4.95 -0.07
N LEU A 171 -3.06 -5.18 -1.19
CA LEU A 171 -3.71 -5.40 -2.49
C LEU A 171 -4.60 -6.64 -2.51
N PHE A 172 -4.17 -7.74 -1.88
CA PHE A 172 -5.00 -8.92 -1.69
C PHE A 172 -6.27 -8.61 -0.89
N LEU A 173 -6.16 -7.86 0.21
CA LEU A 173 -7.33 -7.47 0.99
C LEU A 173 -8.26 -6.53 0.21
N CYS A 174 -7.73 -5.61 -0.59
CA CYS A 174 -8.53 -4.80 -1.50
C CYS A 174 -9.28 -5.65 -2.54
N SER A 175 -8.68 -6.74 -3.04
CA SER A 175 -9.35 -7.64 -3.98
C SER A 175 -10.46 -8.45 -3.32
N GLU A 176 -10.25 -8.92 -2.08
CA GLU A 176 -11.26 -9.71 -1.35
C GLU A 176 -12.42 -8.85 -0.84
N LEU A 177 -12.17 -7.58 -0.51
CA LEU A 177 -13.16 -6.66 0.05
C LEU A 177 -13.76 -5.70 -0.98
N GLU A 178 -13.28 -5.74 -2.22
CA GLU A 178 -13.72 -4.89 -3.33
C GLU A 178 -13.73 -3.38 -3.00
N CYS A 179 -12.79 -2.92 -2.16
CA CYS A 179 -12.69 -1.52 -1.74
C CYS A 179 -11.26 -1.10 -1.42
N ASN A 180 -11.03 0.21 -1.24
CA ASN A 180 -9.77 0.75 -0.72
C ASN A 180 -9.63 0.43 0.78
N PHE A 181 -9.18 -0.78 1.09
CA PHE A 181 -8.93 -1.22 2.45
C PHE A 181 -7.44 -1.12 2.79
N ASP A 182 -7.10 -0.41 3.86
CA ASP A 182 -5.74 -0.32 4.39
C ASP A 182 -5.72 -0.74 5.86
N PRO A 183 -5.27 -1.96 6.17
CA PRO A 183 -5.23 -2.45 7.54
C PRO A 183 -4.39 -1.55 8.46
N LEU A 184 -3.33 -0.91 7.93
CA LEU A 184 -2.53 0.02 8.72
C LEU A 184 -3.38 1.21 9.14
N LYS A 185 -4.14 1.77 8.19
CA LYS A 185 -4.96 2.96 8.42
C LYS A 185 -6.06 2.68 9.43
N GLU A 186 -6.71 1.52 9.36
CA GLU A 186 -7.65 1.07 10.40
C GLU A 186 -7.00 1.08 11.79
N LEU A 187 -5.82 0.47 11.92
CA LEU A 187 -5.08 0.42 13.19
C LEU A 187 -4.64 1.81 13.66
N VAL A 188 -4.24 2.70 12.76
CA VAL A 188 -3.85 4.08 13.05
C VAL A 188 -5.02 4.87 13.66
N PHE A 189 -6.24 4.62 13.20
CA PHE A 189 -7.47 5.25 13.72
C PHE A 189 -8.11 4.50 14.89
N ASP A 190 -7.38 3.60 15.55
CA ASP A 190 -7.88 2.83 16.70
C ASP A 190 -9.10 1.94 16.35
N ARG A 191 -9.28 1.58 15.06
CA ARG A 191 -10.40 0.76 14.59
C ARG A 191 -10.07 -0.72 14.66
N TYR A 192 -11.13 -1.50 14.77
CA TYR A 192 -11.05 -2.96 14.71
C TYR A 192 -10.68 -3.41 13.30
N ILE A 193 -9.77 -4.39 13.20
CA ILE A 193 -9.52 -5.15 11.97
C ILE A 193 -9.96 -6.59 12.18
N ASP A 194 -10.54 -7.21 11.16
CA ASP A 194 -11.03 -8.58 11.21
C ASP A 194 -9.87 -9.61 11.19
N PRO A 195 -9.99 -10.82 11.79
CA PRO A 195 -9.00 -11.88 11.71
C PRO A 195 -8.58 -12.28 10.29
N MET A 196 -9.35 -11.97 9.25
CA MET A 196 -8.92 -12.10 7.86
C MET A 196 -7.62 -11.32 7.57
N CYS A 197 -7.35 -10.25 8.32
CA CYS A 197 -6.11 -9.46 8.25
C CYS A 197 -4.93 -10.15 8.94
N SER A 198 -5.04 -11.44 9.27
CA SER A 198 -4.05 -12.14 10.08
C SER A 198 -2.67 -12.18 9.46
N ASN A 199 -2.59 -12.30 8.13
CA ASN A 199 -1.32 -12.27 7.42
C ASN A 199 -0.70 -10.86 7.44
N TYR A 200 -1.50 -9.81 7.22
CA TYR A 200 -1.04 -8.44 7.43
C TYR A 200 -0.40 -8.26 8.82
N VAL A 201 -1.07 -8.74 9.86
CA VAL A 201 -0.58 -8.60 11.23
C VAL A 201 0.70 -9.43 11.47
N ASN A 202 0.82 -10.62 10.85
CA ASN A 202 2.07 -11.39 10.87
C ASN A 202 3.24 -10.60 10.26
N ILE A 203 3.00 -9.91 9.14
CA ILE A 203 4.01 -9.11 8.42
C ILE A 203 4.52 -7.98 9.30
N ILE A 204 3.63 -7.16 9.87
CA ILE A 204 4.04 -6.02 10.72
C ILE A 204 4.62 -6.44 12.07
N SER A 205 4.39 -7.69 12.50
CA SER A 205 5.01 -8.28 13.70
C SER A 205 6.41 -8.83 13.44
N GLY A 206 6.90 -8.77 12.20
CA GLY A 206 8.24 -9.23 11.84
C GLY A 206 8.36 -10.74 11.60
N LYS A 207 7.25 -11.45 11.33
CA LYS A 207 7.35 -12.83 10.82
C LYS A 207 8.03 -12.86 9.46
N SER A 208 8.68 -13.98 9.14
CA SER A 208 9.36 -14.10 7.85
C SER A 208 8.37 -14.08 6.69
N PHE A 209 8.83 -13.66 5.51
CA PHE A 209 7.99 -13.58 4.31
C PHE A 209 7.42 -14.95 3.93
N SER A 210 8.25 -16.00 4.04
CA SER A 210 7.83 -17.39 3.78
C SER A 210 6.70 -17.84 4.70
N GLU A 211 6.69 -17.41 5.96
CA GLU A 211 5.59 -17.72 6.90
C GLU A 211 4.29 -16.97 6.56
N CYS A 212 4.38 -15.90 5.78
CA CYS A 212 3.26 -15.08 5.35
C CYS A 212 2.80 -15.39 3.91
N GLY A 213 3.45 -16.36 3.23
CA GLY A 213 3.14 -16.73 1.85
C GLY A 213 3.79 -15.83 0.78
N TYR A 214 4.94 -15.23 1.09
CA TYR A 214 5.70 -14.28 0.25
C TYR A 214 7.16 -14.66 0.02
#